data_AF-A0A6M3X712-F1
#
_entry.id   AF-A0A6M3X712-F1
#
_cell.length_a   1.000
_cell.length_b   1.000
_cell.length_c   1.000
_cell.angle_alpha   90.00
_cell.angle_beta   90.00
_cell.angle_gamma   90.00
#
_symmetry.space_group_name_H-M   'P 1'
#
loop_
_entity.id
_entity.type
_entity.pdbx_description
1 polymer ?
#
loop_
_entity_poly.entity_id
_entity_poly.type
_entity_poly.pdbx_seq_one_letter_code
_entity_poly.pdbx_strand_id
1 'polypeptide(L)' 'MYISDIQRSTMKKIESVVDNKPKGDWFTQYELPGVTRNTMDALLKKGFLESESLPINGIVYYRFVRRIDNGND' A
#
# COMPACT_ATOMS: atom_id res chain seq x y z
N MET A 1 5.93 -16.73 -2.13
CA MET A 1 5.48 -15.68 -3.08
C MET A 1 6.68 -14.78 -3.35
N TYR A 2 7.29 -14.80 -4.54
CA TYR A 2 8.46 -13.95 -4.82
C TYR A 2 8.00 -12.52 -5.16
N ILE A 3 8.54 -11.55 -4.45
CA ILE A 3 8.31 -10.11 -4.67
C ILE A 3 9.59 -9.58 -5.33
N SER A 4 9.49 -9.07 -6.56
CA SER A 4 10.64 -8.51 -7.29
C SER A 4 11.22 -7.29 -6.58
N ASP A 5 12.50 -6.96 -6.81
CA ASP A 5 13.18 -5.82 -6.17
C ASP A 5 12.46 -4.47 -6.35
N ILE A 6 11.81 -4.27 -7.50
CA ILE A 6 10.97 -3.09 -7.75
C ILE A 6 9.78 -3.07 -6.79
N GLN A 7 9.08 -4.21 -6.62
CA GLN A 7 7.95 -4.32 -5.70
C GLN A 7 8.40 -4.13 -4.25
N ARG A 8 9.61 -4.59 -3.89
CA ARG A 8 10.21 -4.40 -2.56
C ARG A 8 10.56 -2.93 -2.29
N SER A 9 11.13 -2.24 -3.28
CA SER A 9 11.43 -0.80 -3.19
C SER A 9 10.15 0.04 -3.12
N THR A 10 9.13 -0.31 -3.91
CA THR A 10 7.84 0.34 -3.82
C THR A 10 7.19 0.09 -2.47
N MET A 11 7.20 -1.13 -1.94
CA MET A 11 6.71 -1.42 -0.60
C MET A 11 7.44 -0.64 0.47
N LYS A 12 8.77 -0.53 0.43
CA LYS A 12 9.52 0.34 1.36
C LYS A 12 9.11 1.81 1.28
N LYS A 13 8.80 2.33 0.09
CA LYS A 13 8.29 3.71 -0.06
C LYS A 13 6.91 3.87 0.55
N ILE A 14 6.00 2.92 0.28
CA ILE A 14 4.64 2.96 0.82
C ILE A 14 4.71 2.77 2.35
N GLU A 15 5.54 1.85 2.85
CA GLU A 15 5.82 1.70 4.27
C GLU A 15 6.40 2.98 4.86
N SER A 16 7.34 3.68 4.22
CA SER A 16 7.89 4.94 4.76
C SER A 16 6.86 6.07 4.84
N VAL A 17 5.89 6.12 3.91
CA VAL A 17 4.78 7.08 3.96
C VAL A 17 3.78 6.70 5.05
N VAL A 18 3.57 5.39 5.27
CA VAL A 18 2.60 4.88 6.24
C VAL A 18 3.17 4.70 7.65
N ASP A 19 4.48 4.52 7.83
CA ASP A 19 5.14 4.39 9.15
C ASP A 19 5.14 5.72 9.91
N ASN A 20 5.05 6.84 9.17
CA ASN A 20 4.73 8.16 9.73
C ASN A 20 3.25 8.32 10.12
N LYS A 21 2.39 7.36 9.79
CA LYS A 21 0.97 7.35 10.15
C LYS A 21 0.69 6.23 11.17
N PRO A 22 -0.28 6.44 12.08
CA PRO A 22 -0.67 5.39 13.00
C PRO A 22 -1.11 4.13 12.24
N LYS A 23 -0.83 2.95 12.81
CA LYS A 23 -1.24 1.68 12.20
C LYS A 23 -2.75 1.69 11.94
N GLY A 24 -3.15 1.42 10.69
CA GLY A 24 -4.55 1.40 10.27
C GLY A 24 -5.07 2.72 9.71
N ASP A 25 -4.22 3.73 9.50
CA ASP A 25 -4.64 4.97 8.87
C ASP A 25 -4.85 4.81 7.36
N TRP A 26 -5.83 5.53 6.84
CA TRP A 26 -6.15 5.55 5.42
C TRP A 26 -5.28 6.57 4.69
N PHE A 27 -4.81 6.22 3.51
CA PHE A 27 -4.02 7.09 2.65
C PHE A 27 -4.54 7.05 1.22
N THR A 28 -4.30 8.10 0.46
CA THR A 28 -4.71 8.16 -0.96
C THR A 28 -3.52 7.93 -1.87
N GLN A 29 -3.78 7.58 -3.14
CA GLN A 29 -2.70 7.45 -4.14
C GLN A 29 -1.90 8.76 -4.30
N TYR A 30 -2.53 9.91 -4.08
CA TYR A 30 -1.88 11.22 -4.16
C TYR A 30 -0.74 11.40 -3.16
N GLU A 31 -0.80 10.70 -2.02
CA GLU A 31 0.24 10.73 -0.99
C GLU A 31 1.45 9.84 -1.33
N LEU A 32 1.39 9.09 -2.42
CA LEU A 32 2.43 8.14 -2.85
C LEU A 32 3.05 8.55 -4.20
N PRO A 33 3.87 9.61 -4.21
CA PRO A 33 4.55 10.02 -5.44
C PRO A 33 5.47 8.91 -5.96
N GLY A 34 5.24 8.50 -7.21
CA GLY A 34 6.00 7.43 -7.87
C GLY A 34 5.45 6.01 -7.67
N VAL A 35 4.30 5.85 -7.00
CA VAL A 35 3.58 4.57 -6.94
C VAL A 35 2.45 4.59 -7.97
N THR A 36 2.53 3.69 -8.95
CA THR A 36 1.51 3.60 -9.99
C THR A 36 0.27 2.89 -9.46
N ARG A 37 -0.89 3.20 -10.05
CA ARG A 37 -2.15 2.50 -9.76
C ARG A 37 -2.02 0.99 -9.96
N ASN A 38 -1.21 0.56 -10.93
CA ASN A 38 -0.94 -0.84 -11.19
C ASN A 38 -0.21 -1.52 -10.01
N THR A 39 0.69 -0.81 -9.34
CA THR A 39 1.34 -1.31 -8.13
C THR A 39 0.37 -1.40 -6.96
N MET A 40 -0.51 -0.40 -6.79
CA MET A 40 -1.57 -0.44 -5.78
C MET A 40 -2.51 -1.63 -6.00
N ASP A 41 -2.93 -1.86 -7.24
CA ASP A 41 -3.80 -2.98 -7.63
C ASP A 41 -3.14 -4.35 -7.36
N ALA A 42 -1.84 -4.47 -7.65
CA ALA A 42 -1.07 -5.68 -7.34
C ALA A 42 -1.01 -5.96 -5.83
N LEU A 43 -0.87 -4.91 -5.01
CA LEU A 43 -0.82 -5.02 -3.55
C LEU A 43 -2.20 -5.35 -2.95
N LEU A 44 -3.27 -4.77 -3.50
CA LEU A 44 -4.66 -5.12 -3.17
C LEU A 44 -4.97 -6.59 -3.48
N LYS A 45 -4.67 -7.03 -4.71
CA LYS A 45 -4.88 -8.43 -5.13
C LYS A 45 -4.10 -9.44 -4.29
N LYS A 46 -2.95 -9.04 -3.76
CA LYS A 46 -2.13 -9.87 -2.86
C LYS A 46 -2.58 -9.80 -1.39
N GLY A 47 -3.58 -8.98 -1.06
CA GLY A 47 -4.09 -8.84 0.31
C GLY A 47 -3.17 -8.07 1.27
N PHE A 48 -2.24 -7.25 0.74
CA PHE A 48 -1.41 -6.37 1.55
C PHE A 48 -2.11 -5.04 1.87
N LEU A 49 -3.00 -4.61 0.97
CA LEU A 49 -3.79 -3.40 1.10
C LEU A 49 -5.28 -3.73 1.14
N GLU A 50 -6.03 -2.86 1.80
CA GLU A 50 -7.48 -2.69 1.68
C GLU A 50 -7.72 -1.40 0.90
N SER A 51 -8.80 -1.36 0.11
CA SER A 51 -9.24 -0.13 -0.55
C SER A 51 -10.69 0.15 -0.23
N GLU A 52 -10.99 1.40 0.08
CA GLU A 52 -12.35 1.89 0.27
C GLU A 52 -12.55 3.11 -0.64
N SER A 53 -13.63 3.08 -1.42
CA SER A 53 -14.04 4.20 -2.26
C SER A 53 -15.16 4.95 -1.57
N LEU A 54 -14.89 6.19 -1.15
CA LEU A 54 -15.95 7.06 -0.64
C LEU A 54 -16.77 7.59 -1.83
N PRO A 55 -18.10 7.36 -1.86
CA PRO A 55 -18.94 7.68 -3.02
C PRO A 55 -19.05 9.19 -3.30
N ILE A 56 -18.64 10.03 -2.36
CA ILE A 56 -18.88 11.49 -2.41
C ILE A 56 -17.88 12.22 -3.32
N ASN A 57 -16.63 11.75 -3.39
CA ASN A 57 -15.56 12.44 -4.12
C ASN A 57 -14.84 11.57 -5.16
N GLY A 58 -15.20 10.28 -5.31
CA GLY A 58 -14.50 9.36 -6.21
C GLY A 58 -13.04 9.08 -5.81
N ILE A 59 -12.64 9.52 -4.61
CA ILE A 59 -11.29 9.32 -4.08
C ILE A 59 -11.22 7.89 -3.53
N VAL A 60 -10.22 7.15 -3.99
CA VAL A 60 -9.92 5.82 -3.47
C VAL A 60 -8.92 5.96 -2.33
N TYR A 61 -9.34 5.49 -1.17
CA TYR A 61 -8.51 5.38 0.01
C TYR A 61 -7.97 3.97 0.10
N TYR A 62 -6.76 3.86 0.61
CA TYR A 62 -6.05 2.61 0.79
C TYR A 62 -5.58 2.51 2.24
N ARG A 63 -5.55 1.29 2.78
CA ARG A 63 -5.07 1.00 4.12
C ARG A 63 -4.15 -0.21 4.09
N PHE A 64 -3.09 -0.20 4.89
CA PHE A 64 -2.29 -1.42 5.10
C PHE A 64 -2.98 -2.38 6.06
N VAL A 65 -3.09 -3.63 5.64
CA VAL A 65 -3.75 -4.69 6.42
C VAL A 65 -2.73 -5.62 7.05
N ARG A 66 -1.69 -5.97 6.29
CA ARG A 66 -0.56 -6.77 6.78
C ARG A 66 0.74 -6.24 6.23
N ARG A 67 1.80 -6.27 7.04
CA ARG A 67 3.16 -6.17 6.52
C ARG A 67 3.48 -7.45 5.74
N ILE A 68 4.43 -7.36 4.81
CA ILE A 68 5.13 -8.57 4.40
C ILE A 68 5.87 -9.01 5.64
N ASP A 69 5.46 -10.12 6.20
CA ASP A 69 6.33 -10.85 7.12
C ASP A 69 7.54 -11.27 6.27
N ASN A 70 8.62 -10.49 6.35
CA ASN A 70 9.93 -10.98 5.96
C ASN A 70 10.20 -12.06 7.01
N GLY A 71 9.79 -13.30 6.71
CA GLY A 71 10.10 -14.45 7.55
C GLY A 71 11.59 -14.42 7.83
N ASN A 72 11.93 -14.03 9.04
CA ASN A 72 13.23 -14.14 9.64
C ASN A 72 13.02 -14.51 11.10
N ASP A 73 12.52 -15.73 11.29
CA ASP A 73 13.16 -16.71 12.17
C ASP A 73 12.74 -18.12 11.70
#